data_AF-A0A423GBB9-F1
#
_entry.id   AF-A0A423GBB9-F1
#
_cell.length_a   1.000
_cell.length_b   1.000
_cell.length_c   1.000
_cell.angle_alpha   90.00
_cell.angle_beta   90.00
_cell.angle_gamma   90.00
#
_symmetry.space_group_name_H-M   'P 1'
#
loop_
_entity.id
_entity.type
_entity.pdbx_description
1 polymer ?
#
loop_
_entity_poly.entity_id
_entity_poly.type
_entity_poly.pdbx_seq_one_letter_code
_entity_poly.pdbx_strand_id
1 'polypeptide(L)'
;MSGIAIFESPRWLRDLLRFLPLKSQFVLSGNIRDLQASEVAPGTVTAQSFNQTLCNALLDAGYAQVIAWDPVSGFRAVGKPGSDPEAGLTVLQELGLTPVNGVAPAGIDLLGATLSRLVSRAGEPVALIIDFASRLAVRNDALSAAEHHLFTQALVQSHQARSRPATELRKPFFNTLLWLVEKEGDLPDWLLVDNPRLRHIPVSKPDQLARRALAPALLKGLSGSQGASEEIMHQAVDAFVQNTEGLLLLDLSAIAQLARVEGVPMPQIADAVRRYKIGVTEDPWLKIDRQRIRQADALVHQRVKGQEHAVTHMLDIVKRAMTGVGASRKGNRPRGVAFLAGPTGVGKTELAKTITSLLFGDESAYIRFDMSEFSAEHADQRLIGAPPGYVGYDVGGELTNAIREKPFSVVLFDEIEKAHPRILDKFLQILDDGVLTSGRGDRVYFSEALIVFTSNLGIYRQGDNGERVANVLPGEAFEQVQDKVHSEIDRYFKLVLNRPEILNRIGENIIVFDFIREDVAVQIFEQMVNATFSDLQGQNLFIELAPQARQALHGLCLQDLSNGGRGIRNQLEARLLNPLSRALFDQDAQPGEHFTITELDIAGLKMERR
;
A
#
# COMPACT_ATOMS: atom_id res chain seq x y z
N MET A 1 24.92 -14.84 28.18
CA MET A 1 23.88 -14.66 29.22
C MET A 1 22.71 -13.95 28.58
N SER A 2 21.78 -14.73 28.02
CA SER A 2 20.58 -14.25 27.34
C SER A 2 19.59 -13.76 28.40
N GLY A 3 19.44 -12.44 28.53
CA GLY A 3 18.33 -11.87 29.28
C GLY A 3 17.04 -12.27 28.58
N ILE A 4 16.29 -13.19 29.19
CA ILE A 4 14.92 -13.49 28.77
C ILE A 4 14.18 -12.16 28.88
N ALA A 5 13.81 -11.58 27.74
CA ALA A 5 13.05 -10.35 27.70
C ALA A 5 11.74 -10.60 28.47
N ILE A 6 11.59 -9.94 29.62
CA ILE A 6 10.37 -9.98 30.41
C ILE A 6 9.24 -9.48 29.51
N PHE A 7 8.18 -10.27 29.37
CA PHE A 7 7.01 -9.84 28.61
C PHE A 7 6.44 -8.56 29.23
N GLU A 8 6.44 -7.47 28.46
CA GLU A 8 5.86 -6.20 28.92
C GLU A 8 4.39 -6.15 28.50
N SER A 9 3.50 -5.99 29.48
CA SER A 9 2.08 -5.81 29.21
C SER A 9 1.82 -4.58 28.35
N PRO A 10 0.88 -4.65 27.40
CA PRO A 10 0.58 -3.53 26.51
C PRO A 10 0.14 -2.30 27.31
N ARG A 11 0.45 -1.11 26.77
CA ARG A 11 0.20 0.18 27.46
C ARG A 11 -1.27 0.33 27.89
N TRP A 12 -2.21 0.02 27.01
CA TRP A 12 -3.65 0.14 27.30
C TRP A 12 -4.05 -0.68 28.53
N LEU A 13 -3.45 -1.87 28.70
CA LEU A 13 -3.73 -2.76 29.81
C LEU A 13 -3.15 -2.23 31.12
N ARG A 14 -1.92 -1.72 31.08
CA ARG A 14 -1.28 -1.06 32.23
C ARG A 14 -2.07 0.17 32.67
N ASP A 15 -2.55 0.96 31.71
CA ASP A 15 -3.38 2.13 31.99
C ASP A 15 -4.73 1.71 32.58
N LEU A 16 -5.38 0.67 32.06
CA LEU A 16 -6.61 0.12 32.65
C LEU A 16 -6.39 -0.26 34.11
N LEU A 17 -5.42 -1.15 34.37
CA LEU A 17 -5.11 -1.64 35.71
C LEU A 17 -4.78 -0.52 36.71
N ARG A 18 -4.07 0.52 36.26
CA ARG A 18 -3.75 1.71 37.06
C ARG A 18 -5.00 2.48 37.50
N PHE A 19 -6.01 2.58 36.64
CA PHE A 19 -7.19 3.40 36.87
C PHE A 19 -8.40 2.62 37.42
N LEU A 20 -8.39 1.28 37.43
CA LEU A 20 -9.48 0.46 38.01
C LEU A 20 -9.89 0.90 39.44
N PRO A 21 -8.98 1.30 40.34
CA PRO A 21 -9.37 1.77 41.68
C PRO A 21 -9.98 3.18 41.70
N LEU A 22 -9.86 3.95 40.61
CA LEU A 22 -10.14 5.39 40.54
C LEU A 22 -11.39 5.72 39.71
N LYS A 23 -11.78 4.82 38.79
CA LYS A 23 -12.82 5.06 37.80
C LYS A 23 -13.82 3.90 37.82
N SER A 24 -15.10 4.22 37.70
CA SER A 24 -16.18 3.22 37.68
C SER A 24 -16.50 2.74 36.26
N GLN A 25 -16.17 3.54 35.25
CA GLN A 25 -16.44 3.22 33.85
C GLN A 25 -15.23 3.47 32.96
N PHE A 26 -15.08 2.62 31.96
CA PHE A 26 -14.02 2.69 30.97
C PHE A 26 -14.58 2.60 29.56
N VAL A 27 -13.99 3.35 28.64
CA VAL A 27 -14.25 3.23 27.20
C VAL A 27 -12.95 2.81 26.54
N LEU A 28 -12.95 1.60 26.00
CA LEU A 28 -11.81 1.03 25.27
C LEU A 28 -12.11 1.15 23.78
N SER A 29 -11.32 1.95 23.06
CA SER A 29 -11.56 2.24 21.63
C SER A 29 -10.39 1.85 20.73
N GLY A 30 -10.65 1.60 19.45
CA GLY A 30 -9.60 1.35 18.45
C GLY A 30 -9.42 -0.14 18.14
N ASN A 31 -8.22 -0.69 18.37
CA ASN A 31 -7.84 -2.04 17.96
C ASN A 31 -8.39 -3.17 18.88
N ILE A 32 -9.66 -3.10 19.26
CA ILE A 32 -10.33 -4.03 20.19
C ILE A 32 -10.76 -5.36 19.55
N ARG A 33 -10.66 -5.48 18.22
CA ARG A 33 -11.03 -6.69 17.46
C ARG A 33 -9.83 -7.54 17.04
N ASP A 34 -8.63 -7.13 17.41
CA ASP A 34 -7.40 -7.88 17.19
C ASP A 34 -7.11 -8.85 18.35
N LEU A 35 -6.22 -9.80 18.11
CA LEU A 35 -5.62 -10.60 19.16
C LEU A 35 -4.66 -9.75 20.00
N GLN A 36 -4.41 -10.17 21.23
CA GLN A 36 -3.43 -9.59 22.14
C GLN A 36 -2.38 -10.65 22.47
N ALA A 37 -1.11 -10.25 22.47
CA ALA A 37 -0.05 -11.07 23.05
C ALA A 37 -0.27 -11.13 24.56
N SER A 38 -0.37 -12.33 25.13
CA SER A 38 -0.63 -12.54 26.55
C SER A 38 0.29 -13.64 27.10
N GLU A 39 0.98 -13.35 28.20
CA GLU A 39 1.79 -14.34 28.92
C GLU A 39 0.87 -15.24 29.77
N VAL A 40 0.78 -16.51 29.42
CA VAL A 40 -0.09 -17.50 30.10
C VAL A 40 0.65 -18.28 31.18
N ALA A 41 1.97 -18.33 31.09
CA ALA A 41 2.89 -18.87 32.09
C ALA A 41 4.22 -18.14 31.93
N PRO A 42 5.09 -18.10 32.97
CA PRO A 42 6.37 -17.40 32.87
C PRO A 42 7.17 -17.82 31.62
N GLY A 43 7.45 -16.85 30.73
CA GLY A 43 8.14 -17.05 29.46
C GLY A 43 7.31 -17.66 28.32
N THR A 44 6.02 -17.91 28.53
CA THR A 44 5.11 -18.49 27.52
C THR A 44 4.06 -17.46 27.10
N VAL A 45 4.28 -16.84 25.94
CA VAL A 45 3.36 -15.87 25.34
C VAL A 45 2.52 -16.55 24.27
N THR A 46 1.22 -16.31 24.29
CA THR A 46 0.27 -16.80 23.27
C THR A 46 -0.66 -15.68 22.82
N ALA A 47 -1.32 -15.88 21.67
CA ALA A 47 -2.33 -14.94 21.20
C ALA A 47 -3.67 -15.26 21.87
N GLN A 48 -4.32 -14.24 22.43
CA GLN A 48 -5.66 -14.34 23.02
C GLN A 48 -6.57 -13.29 22.41
N SER A 49 -7.89 -13.54 22.44
CA SER A 49 -8.85 -12.51 22.04
C SER A 49 -8.81 -11.34 23.03
N PHE A 50 -9.09 -10.13 22.55
CA PHE A 50 -9.12 -8.93 23.40
C PHE A 50 -10.00 -9.11 24.64
N ASN A 51 -11.20 -9.67 24.48
CA ASN A 51 -12.12 -9.95 25.59
C ASN A 51 -11.55 -10.95 26.59
N GLN A 52 -10.83 -11.99 26.15
CA GLN A 52 -10.22 -12.95 27.06
C GLN A 52 -9.05 -12.32 27.83
N THR A 53 -8.21 -11.53 27.15
CA THR A 53 -7.12 -10.79 27.80
C THR A 53 -7.67 -9.82 28.85
N LEU A 54 -8.75 -9.11 28.51
CA LEU A 54 -9.44 -8.19 29.43
C LEU A 54 -10.02 -8.93 30.64
N CYS A 55 -10.72 -10.06 30.40
CA CYS A 55 -11.27 -10.91 31.45
C CYS A 55 -10.18 -11.40 32.41
N ASN A 56 -9.11 -11.99 31.87
CA ASN A 56 -7.99 -12.50 32.66
C ASN A 56 -7.38 -11.40 33.53
N ALA A 57 -7.15 -10.22 32.96
CA ALA A 57 -6.57 -9.09 33.69
C ALA A 57 -7.48 -8.55 34.80
N LEU A 58 -8.80 -8.54 34.59
CA LEU A 58 -9.76 -8.14 35.63
C LEU A 58 -9.77 -9.16 36.77
N LEU A 59 -9.81 -10.46 36.46
CA LEU A 59 -9.73 -11.52 37.47
C LEU A 59 -8.42 -11.44 38.26
N ASP A 60 -7.29 -11.26 37.57
CA ASP A 60 -5.97 -11.11 38.21
C ASP A 60 -5.85 -9.83 39.03
N ALA A 61 -6.60 -8.77 38.67
CA ALA A 61 -6.68 -7.55 39.46
C ALA A 61 -7.52 -7.71 40.75
N GLY A 62 -8.26 -8.82 40.90
CA GLY A 62 -9.06 -9.14 42.09
C GLY A 62 -10.57 -9.00 41.91
N TYR A 63 -11.07 -8.94 40.68
CA TYR A 63 -12.51 -9.06 40.42
C TYR A 63 -12.94 -10.52 40.58
N ALA A 64 -14.06 -10.74 41.28
CA ALA A 64 -14.55 -12.10 41.52
C ALA A 64 -15.17 -12.72 40.27
N GLN A 65 -15.91 -11.91 39.49
CA GLN A 65 -16.58 -12.36 38.26
C GLN A 65 -16.54 -11.26 37.20
N VAL A 66 -16.46 -11.70 35.94
CA VAL A 66 -16.55 -10.86 34.76
C VAL A 66 -17.76 -11.31 33.95
N ILE A 67 -18.64 -10.38 33.64
CA ILE A 67 -19.80 -10.60 32.79
C ILE A 67 -19.52 -9.94 31.45
N ALA A 68 -19.86 -10.61 30.36
CA ALA A 68 -19.88 -10.00 29.03
C ALA A 68 -21.32 -9.89 28.56
N TRP A 69 -21.57 -8.83 27.80
CA TRP A 69 -22.81 -8.61 27.07
C TRP A 69 -22.49 -8.27 25.63
N ASP A 70 -23.25 -8.82 24.68
CA ASP A 70 -23.29 -8.35 23.30
C ASP A 70 -24.74 -8.30 22.77
N PRO A 71 -25.03 -7.50 21.73
CA PRO A 71 -26.40 -7.28 21.25
C PRO A 71 -27.13 -8.52 20.76
N VAL A 72 -26.40 -9.59 20.41
CA VAL A 72 -26.98 -10.80 19.81
C VAL A 72 -27.14 -11.90 20.86
N SER A 73 -26.06 -12.20 21.59
CA SER A 73 -26.01 -13.29 22.55
C SER A 73 -26.54 -12.89 23.92
N GLY A 74 -26.50 -11.61 24.27
CA GLY A 74 -26.91 -11.13 25.59
C GLY A 74 -25.84 -11.38 26.65
N PHE A 75 -26.29 -11.57 27.90
CA PHE A 75 -25.38 -11.67 29.05
C PHE A 75 -24.84 -13.08 29.25
N ARG A 76 -23.54 -13.17 29.51
CA ARG A 76 -22.87 -14.41 29.92
C ARG A 76 -21.78 -14.12 30.94
N ALA A 77 -21.52 -15.06 31.84
CA ALA A 77 -20.31 -15.02 32.64
C ALA A 77 -19.11 -15.44 31.78
N VAL A 78 -17.98 -14.77 31.95
CA VAL A 78 -16.71 -15.09 31.27
C VAL A 78 -15.67 -15.36 32.34
N GLY A 79 -14.92 -16.45 32.18
CA GLY A 79 -13.90 -16.88 33.13
C GLY A 79 -12.60 -17.29 32.45
N LYS A 80 -11.64 -17.74 33.25
CA LYS A 80 -10.45 -18.43 32.74
C LYS A 80 -10.87 -19.78 32.14
N PRO A 81 -10.21 -20.28 31.07
CA PRO A 81 -10.50 -21.61 30.54
C PRO A 81 -10.46 -22.67 31.65
N GLY A 82 -11.54 -23.44 31.80
CA GLY A 82 -11.67 -24.47 32.84
C GLY A 82 -12.17 -23.98 34.20
N SER A 83 -12.56 -22.71 34.35
CA SER A 83 -13.22 -22.23 35.57
C SER A 83 -14.65 -22.77 35.70
N ASP A 84 -15.09 -23.00 36.93
CA ASP A 84 -16.46 -23.41 37.25
C ASP A 84 -17.48 -22.31 36.86
N PRO A 85 -18.46 -22.60 35.99
CA PRO A 85 -19.48 -21.63 35.58
C PRO A 85 -20.51 -21.27 36.66
N GLU A 86 -20.64 -22.04 37.75
CA GLU A 86 -21.70 -21.83 38.77
C GLU A 86 -21.61 -20.46 39.45
N ALA A 87 -20.40 -20.00 39.78
CA ALA A 87 -20.21 -18.70 40.41
C ALA A 87 -20.66 -17.55 39.50
N GLY A 88 -20.40 -17.66 38.20
CA GLY A 88 -20.84 -16.68 37.21
C GLY A 88 -22.36 -16.68 37.02
N LEU A 89 -22.97 -17.86 36.98
CA LEU A 89 -24.43 -18.04 36.90
C LEU A 89 -25.14 -17.40 38.10
N THR A 90 -24.58 -17.55 39.30
CA THR A 90 -25.11 -16.96 40.54
C THR A 90 -25.14 -15.43 40.43
N VAL A 91 -24.05 -14.81 39.95
CA VAL A 91 -24.03 -13.35 39.77
C VAL A 91 -25.05 -12.89 38.73
N LEU A 92 -25.26 -13.63 37.64
CA LEU A 92 -26.30 -13.30 36.66
C LEU A 92 -27.70 -13.31 37.30
N GLN A 93 -28.00 -14.31 38.11
CA GLN A 93 -29.28 -14.42 38.82
C GLN A 93 -29.47 -13.28 39.84
N GLU A 94 -28.42 -12.91 40.59
CA GLU A 94 -28.43 -11.77 41.51
C GLU A 94 -28.70 -10.43 40.80
N LEU A 95 -28.25 -10.31 39.54
CA LEU A 95 -28.55 -9.16 38.69
C LEU A 95 -29.96 -9.20 38.10
N GLY A 96 -30.78 -10.17 38.49
CA GLY A 96 -32.15 -10.37 38.03
C GLY A 96 -32.22 -10.77 36.55
N LEU A 97 -31.22 -11.53 36.09
CA LEU A 97 -31.17 -12.16 34.78
C LEU A 97 -31.53 -13.64 34.90
N THR A 98 -32.22 -14.18 33.91
CA THR A 98 -32.62 -15.59 33.87
C THR A 98 -31.84 -16.33 32.79
N PRO A 99 -30.62 -16.83 33.08
CA PRO A 99 -29.81 -17.50 32.07
C PRO A 99 -30.42 -18.86 31.69
N VAL A 100 -30.47 -19.13 30.39
CA VAL A 100 -30.79 -20.45 29.81
C VAL A 100 -29.51 -20.95 29.13
N ASN A 101 -29.04 -22.14 29.49
CA ASN A 101 -27.77 -22.69 29.01
C ASN A 101 -26.57 -21.75 29.22
N GLY A 102 -26.53 -21.03 30.36
CA GLY A 102 -25.42 -20.13 30.68
C GLY A 102 -25.54 -18.71 30.11
N VAL A 103 -26.61 -18.41 29.37
CA VAL A 103 -26.77 -17.14 28.67
C VAL A 103 -28.13 -16.52 28.99
N ALA A 104 -28.16 -15.25 29.39
CA ALA A 104 -29.40 -14.51 29.60
C ALA A 104 -29.70 -13.57 28.42
N PRO A 105 -30.98 -13.20 28.18
CA PRO A 105 -31.41 -12.48 26.99
C PRO A 105 -30.62 -11.19 26.70
N ALA A 106 -30.48 -10.88 25.42
CA ALA A 106 -30.05 -9.57 24.96
C ALA A 106 -31.20 -8.56 25.05
N GLY A 107 -30.87 -7.27 25.02
CA GLY A 107 -31.85 -6.18 24.98
C GLY A 107 -31.32 -4.90 25.61
N ILE A 108 -31.58 -3.77 24.96
CA ILE A 108 -31.05 -2.46 25.39
C ILE A 108 -31.69 -2.01 26.72
N ASP A 109 -32.99 -2.26 26.91
CA ASP A 109 -33.70 -1.94 28.14
C ASP A 109 -33.23 -2.83 29.30
N LEU A 110 -33.03 -4.12 29.03
CA LEU A 110 -32.48 -5.05 30.00
C LEU A 110 -31.04 -4.71 30.36
N LEU A 111 -30.25 -4.23 29.40
CA LEU A 111 -28.92 -3.70 29.65
C LEU A 111 -28.96 -2.53 30.63
N GLY A 112 -29.79 -1.52 30.36
CA GLY A 112 -29.94 -0.35 31.24
C GLY A 112 -30.36 -0.71 32.66
N ALA A 113 -31.37 -1.58 32.79
CA ALA A 113 -31.80 -2.10 34.09
C ALA A 113 -30.67 -2.84 34.83
N THR A 114 -29.89 -3.63 34.11
CA THR A 114 -28.73 -4.37 34.65
C THR A 114 -27.61 -3.44 35.10
N LEU A 115 -27.35 -2.32 34.40
CA LEU A 115 -26.32 -1.34 34.83
C LEU A 115 -26.58 -0.83 36.24
N SER A 116 -27.84 -0.48 36.52
CA SER A 116 -28.26 0.03 37.84
C SER A 116 -28.11 -1.04 38.93
N ARG A 117 -28.52 -2.28 38.64
CA ARG A 117 -28.36 -3.40 39.57
C ARG A 117 -26.89 -3.73 39.82
N LEU A 118 -26.06 -3.72 38.79
CA LEU A 118 -24.63 -4.00 38.89
C LEU A 118 -23.90 -2.95 39.72
N VAL A 119 -24.12 -1.66 39.48
CA VAL A 119 -23.44 -0.60 40.25
C VAL A 119 -23.86 -0.60 41.73
N SER A 120 -25.11 -0.96 42.02
CA SER A 120 -25.64 -1.05 43.39
C SER A 120 -25.32 -2.36 44.12
N ARG A 121 -24.90 -3.41 43.40
CA ARG A 121 -24.68 -4.76 43.94
C ARG A 121 -23.73 -4.75 45.14
N ALA A 122 -24.17 -5.31 46.27
CA ALA A 122 -23.35 -5.60 47.43
C ALA A 122 -22.56 -6.91 47.23
N GLY A 123 -21.36 -7.00 47.81
CA GLY A 123 -20.51 -8.19 47.72
C GLY A 123 -19.20 -7.94 46.99
N GLU A 124 -18.58 -9.03 46.52
CA GLU A 124 -17.30 -8.99 45.82
C GLU A 124 -17.38 -8.20 44.51
N PRO A 125 -16.30 -7.49 44.12
CA PRO A 125 -16.30 -6.63 42.94
C PRO A 125 -16.50 -7.44 41.67
N VAL A 126 -17.37 -6.94 40.80
CA VAL A 126 -17.67 -7.54 39.49
C VAL A 126 -17.47 -6.53 38.37
N ALA A 127 -17.16 -7.03 37.18
CA ALA A 127 -17.01 -6.20 36.00
C ALA A 127 -17.99 -6.63 34.90
N LEU A 128 -18.52 -5.68 34.14
CA LEU A 128 -19.34 -5.92 32.95
C LEU A 128 -18.64 -5.34 31.73
N ILE A 129 -18.33 -6.21 30.78
CA ILE A 129 -17.83 -5.87 29.45
C ILE A 129 -19.04 -5.78 28.51
N ILE A 130 -19.26 -4.58 27.98
CA ILE A 130 -20.29 -4.30 26.97
C ILE A 130 -19.58 -4.34 25.62
N ASP A 131 -19.61 -5.52 25.01
CA ASP A 131 -19.03 -5.75 23.70
C ASP A 131 -19.98 -5.27 22.60
N PHE A 132 -19.41 -4.89 21.46
CA PHE A 132 -20.11 -4.30 20.31
C PHE A 132 -20.91 -3.04 20.70
N ALA A 133 -20.41 -2.25 21.64
CA ALA A 133 -21.08 -1.02 22.07
C ALA A 133 -21.26 -0.01 20.92
N SER A 134 -20.41 -0.07 19.89
CA SER A 134 -20.56 0.70 18.64
C SER A 134 -21.83 0.41 17.84
N ARG A 135 -22.55 -0.68 18.16
CA ARG A 135 -23.79 -1.07 17.49
C ARG A 135 -25.03 -0.78 18.33
N LEU A 136 -24.85 -0.15 19.49
CA LEU A 136 -25.96 0.22 20.38
C LEU A 136 -26.77 1.41 19.85
N ALA A 137 -26.09 2.38 19.25
CA ALA A 137 -26.73 3.56 18.67
C ALA A 137 -26.69 3.47 17.14
N VAL A 138 -27.84 3.66 16.49
CA VAL A 138 -27.91 3.75 15.03
C VAL A 138 -27.31 5.08 14.54
N ARG A 139 -27.56 6.16 15.29
CA ARG A 139 -27.13 7.53 15.01
C ARG A 139 -26.92 8.30 16.30
N ASN A 140 -25.71 8.76 16.56
CA ASN A 140 -25.40 9.49 17.80
C ASN A 140 -26.03 10.88 17.88
N ASP A 141 -26.37 11.46 16.73
CA ASP A 141 -27.10 12.72 16.62
C ASP A 141 -28.63 12.56 16.74
N ALA A 142 -29.14 11.33 16.74
CA ALA A 142 -30.57 11.03 16.74
C ALA A 142 -30.86 9.70 17.46
N LEU A 143 -30.57 9.67 18.77
CA LEU A 143 -30.82 8.48 19.60
C LEU A 143 -32.32 8.20 19.72
N SER A 144 -32.69 6.92 19.69
CA SER A 144 -34.03 6.47 20.07
C SER A 144 -34.28 6.68 21.57
N ALA A 145 -35.54 6.62 22.00
CA ALA A 145 -35.89 6.79 23.41
C ALA A 145 -35.19 5.76 24.32
N ALA A 146 -35.08 4.50 23.87
CA ALA A 146 -34.43 3.43 24.61
C ALA A 146 -32.90 3.62 24.69
N GLU A 147 -32.27 4.03 23.58
CA GLU A 147 -30.83 4.36 23.53
C GLU A 147 -30.50 5.54 24.45
N HIS A 148 -31.26 6.64 24.32
CA HIS A 148 -31.11 7.81 25.18
C HIS A 148 -31.26 7.44 26.66
N HIS A 149 -32.25 6.59 26.99
CA HIS A 149 -32.47 6.12 28.34
C HIS A 149 -31.28 5.30 28.86
N LEU A 150 -30.76 4.34 28.08
CA LEU A 150 -29.59 3.54 28.44
C LEU A 150 -28.38 4.42 28.76
N PHE A 151 -28.01 5.34 27.87
CA PHE A 151 -26.82 6.17 28.07
C PHE A 151 -27.01 7.18 29.20
N THR A 152 -28.23 7.68 29.41
CA THR A 152 -28.55 8.54 30.55
C THR A 152 -28.39 7.78 31.85
N GLN A 153 -28.88 6.54 31.90
CA GLN A 153 -28.66 5.65 33.05
C GLN A 153 -27.17 5.39 33.26
N ALA A 154 -26.41 5.09 32.21
CA ALA A 154 -24.96 4.90 32.31
C ALA A 154 -24.27 6.13 32.93
N LEU A 155 -24.62 7.34 32.47
CA LEU A 155 -24.09 8.59 33.03
C LEU A 155 -24.43 8.73 34.52
N VAL A 156 -25.70 8.57 34.89
CA VAL A 156 -26.16 8.65 36.29
C VAL A 156 -25.44 7.62 37.16
N GLN A 157 -25.34 6.38 36.70
CA GLN A 157 -24.64 5.31 37.42
C GLN A 157 -23.14 5.58 37.58
N SER A 158 -22.51 6.26 36.61
CA SER A 158 -21.10 6.67 36.74
C SER A 158 -20.87 7.58 37.97
N HIS A 159 -21.80 8.51 38.22
CA HIS A 159 -21.75 9.44 39.35
C HIS A 159 -22.18 8.82 40.69
N GLN A 160 -23.09 7.84 40.66
CA GLN A 160 -23.57 7.14 41.85
C GLN A 160 -22.63 6.02 42.33
N ALA A 161 -21.76 5.52 41.44
CA ALA A 161 -20.82 4.47 41.76
C ALA A 161 -19.91 4.84 42.94
N ARG A 162 -19.81 3.94 43.92
CA ARG A 162 -18.96 4.11 45.10
C ARG A 162 -17.83 3.09 45.07
N SER A 163 -16.62 3.56 45.36
CA SER A 163 -15.49 2.67 45.58
C SER A 163 -15.66 2.00 46.93
N ARG A 164 -15.33 0.70 47.01
CA ARG A 164 -15.39 -0.08 48.24
C ARG A 164 -14.09 -0.86 48.41
N PRO A 165 -13.53 -0.95 49.63
CA PRO A 165 -12.40 -1.82 49.87
C PRO A 165 -12.84 -3.28 49.67
N ALA A 166 -12.13 -3.99 48.82
CA ALA A 166 -12.30 -5.43 48.62
C ALA A 166 -10.94 -6.13 48.64
N THR A 167 -10.95 -7.47 48.70
CA THR A 167 -9.77 -8.35 48.89
C THR A 167 -9.05 -8.16 50.25
N GLU A 168 -8.15 -9.08 50.60
CA GLU A 168 -7.35 -9.01 51.85
C GLU A 168 -6.53 -7.72 51.96
N LEU A 169 -6.10 -7.17 50.82
CA LEU A 169 -5.29 -5.95 50.74
C LEU A 169 -6.11 -4.66 50.87
N ARG A 170 -7.43 -4.74 51.06
CA ARG A 170 -8.37 -3.60 51.17
C ARG A 170 -8.21 -2.54 50.07
N LYS A 171 -7.83 -2.97 48.86
CA LYS A 171 -7.72 -2.07 47.71
C LYS A 171 -9.12 -1.54 47.33
N PRO A 172 -9.25 -0.28 46.88
CA PRO A 172 -10.52 0.26 46.42
C PRO A 172 -10.95 -0.38 45.10
N PHE A 173 -12.20 -0.85 45.01
CA PHE A 173 -12.82 -1.37 43.80
C PHE A 173 -14.16 -0.71 43.51
N PHE A 174 -14.48 -0.57 42.23
CA PHE A 174 -15.83 -0.32 41.76
C PHE A 174 -16.41 -1.62 41.19
N ASN A 175 -17.74 -1.72 41.12
CA ASN A 175 -18.34 -2.59 40.12
C ASN A 175 -18.20 -1.86 38.78
N THR A 176 -17.40 -2.42 37.87
CA THR A 176 -16.83 -1.66 36.76
C THR A 176 -17.55 -1.94 35.47
N LEU A 177 -17.87 -0.89 34.71
CA LEU A 177 -18.43 -0.99 33.36
C LEU A 177 -17.34 -0.72 32.31
N LEU A 178 -17.22 -1.59 31.31
CA LEU A 178 -16.26 -1.45 30.22
C LEU A 178 -16.99 -1.44 28.89
N TRP A 179 -16.99 -0.30 28.22
CA TRP A 179 -17.58 -0.11 26.89
C TRP A 179 -16.52 -0.39 25.82
N LEU A 180 -16.76 -1.38 24.96
CA LEU A 180 -15.86 -1.70 23.85
C LEU A 180 -16.39 -1.11 22.55
N VAL A 181 -15.69 -0.10 22.04
CA VAL A 181 -16.08 0.64 20.83
C VAL A 181 -14.99 0.64 19.77
N GLU A 182 -15.36 0.74 18.50
CA GLU A 182 -14.44 0.87 17.38
C GLU A 182 -13.82 2.28 17.35
N LYS A 183 -14.64 3.30 17.61
CA LYS A 183 -14.25 4.72 17.66
C LYS A 183 -14.79 5.38 18.92
N GLU A 184 -14.08 6.39 19.41
CA GLU A 184 -14.50 7.15 20.59
C GLU A 184 -15.88 7.78 20.38
N GLY A 185 -16.12 8.38 19.21
CA GLY A 185 -17.40 8.99 18.84
C GLY A 185 -18.53 8.00 18.52
N ASP A 186 -18.38 6.71 18.86
CA ASP A 186 -19.47 5.74 18.75
C ASP A 186 -20.46 5.82 19.94
N LEU A 187 -20.09 6.50 21.02
CA LEU A 187 -20.97 6.80 22.16
C LEU A 187 -21.36 8.29 22.17
N PRO A 188 -22.45 8.68 22.85
CA PRO A 188 -22.86 10.08 22.91
C PRO A 188 -21.82 10.96 23.60
N ASP A 189 -21.53 12.14 23.01
CA ASP A 189 -20.51 13.07 23.53
C ASP A 189 -20.73 13.44 24.99
N TRP A 190 -21.97 13.68 25.40
CA TRP A 190 -22.33 14.06 26.77
C TRP A 190 -22.10 12.96 27.81
N LEU A 191 -21.91 11.69 27.40
CA LEU A 191 -21.49 10.61 28.30
C LEU A 191 -19.97 10.65 28.54
N LEU A 192 -19.21 11.08 27.52
CA LEU A 192 -17.76 11.03 27.47
C LEU A 192 -17.09 12.32 27.96
N VAL A 193 -17.53 13.46 27.43
CA VAL A 193 -16.96 14.79 27.65
C VAL A 193 -17.25 15.23 29.09
N ASP A 194 -16.21 15.74 29.75
CA ASP A 194 -16.26 16.25 31.13
C ASP A 194 -16.81 15.26 32.17
N ASN A 195 -16.80 13.96 31.90
CA ASN A 195 -17.19 12.92 32.86
C ASN A 195 -15.98 12.49 33.73
N PRO A 196 -15.86 12.93 35.00
CA PRO A 196 -14.71 12.62 35.84
C PRO A 196 -14.72 11.16 36.35
N ARG A 197 -15.79 10.40 36.15
CA ARG A 197 -15.92 9.00 36.60
C ARG A 197 -15.64 7.99 35.50
N LEU A 198 -15.64 8.44 34.26
CA LEU A 198 -15.28 7.68 33.08
C LEU A 198 -13.81 7.90 32.71
N ARG A 199 -13.19 6.88 32.11
CA ARG A 199 -11.85 6.99 31.50
C ARG A 199 -11.83 6.36 30.13
N HIS A 200 -11.47 7.14 29.14
CA HIS A 200 -11.15 6.67 27.80
C HIS A 200 -9.72 6.10 27.76
N ILE A 201 -9.56 4.93 27.13
CA ILE A 201 -8.28 4.24 26.93
C ILE A 201 -8.21 3.79 25.46
N PRO A 202 -7.38 4.44 24.63
CA PRO A 202 -7.18 4.00 23.26
C PRO A 202 -6.34 2.71 23.22
N VAL A 203 -6.83 1.72 22.49
CA VAL A 203 -6.15 0.45 22.19
C VAL A 203 -5.44 0.61 20.85
N SER A 204 -4.11 0.74 20.91
CA SER A 204 -3.27 0.88 19.73
C SER A 204 -3.10 -0.44 18.97
N LYS A 205 -2.77 -0.34 17.67
CA LYS A 205 -2.30 -1.49 16.88
C LYS A 205 -1.03 -2.09 17.51
N PRO A 206 -0.75 -3.39 17.30
CA PRO A 206 0.44 -4.02 17.88
C PRO A 206 1.72 -3.31 17.42
N ASP A 207 2.65 -3.14 18.34
CA ASP A 207 3.98 -2.58 18.11
C ASP A 207 5.00 -3.70 17.81
N GLN A 208 6.27 -3.33 17.67
CA GLN A 208 7.32 -4.31 17.40
C GLN A 208 7.53 -5.29 18.58
N LEU A 209 7.34 -4.82 19.82
CA LEU A 209 7.50 -5.62 21.03
C LEU A 209 6.44 -6.71 21.12
N ALA A 210 5.16 -6.35 20.92
CA ALA A 210 4.05 -7.30 20.92
C ALA A 210 4.21 -8.38 19.84
N ARG A 211 4.61 -7.99 18.62
CA ARG A 211 4.90 -8.94 17.52
C ARG A 211 6.06 -9.87 17.87
N ARG A 212 7.17 -9.33 18.41
CA ARG A 212 8.35 -10.12 18.79
C ARG A 212 8.04 -11.08 19.94
N ALA A 213 7.19 -10.69 20.89
CA ALA A 213 6.76 -11.55 21.98
C ALA A 213 5.93 -12.75 21.48
N LEU A 214 5.05 -12.53 20.49
CA LEU A 214 4.17 -13.58 19.96
C LEU A 214 4.85 -14.47 18.90
N ALA A 215 5.75 -13.90 18.09
CA ALA A 215 6.35 -14.57 16.95
C ALA A 215 6.93 -15.97 17.26
N PRO A 216 7.72 -16.19 18.34
CA PRO A 216 8.27 -17.51 18.64
C PRO A 216 7.19 -18.60 18.78
N ALA A 217 6.06 -18.28 19.43
CA ALA A 217 4.97 -19.23 19.63
C ALA A 217 4.31 -19.64 18.31
N LEU A 218 4.18 -18.68 17.37
CA LEU A 218 3.61 -18.94 16.04
C LEU A 218 4.57 -19.75 15.16
N LEU A 219 5.86 -19.44 15.17
CA LEU A 219 6.87 -20.08 14.33
C LEU A 219 7.25 -21.49 14.80
N LYS A 220 7.14 -21.79 16.10
CA LYS A 220 7.48 -23.10 16.66
C LYS A 220 6.69 -24.25 16.03
N GLY A 221 5.47 -23.98 15.57
CA GLY A 221 4.61 -24.98 14.91
C GLY A 221 4.84 -25.17 13.40
N LEU A 222 5.91 -24.61 12.84
CA LEU A 222 6.26 -24.74 11.41
C LEU A 222 7.35 -25.79 11.18
N SER A 223 7.45 -26.30 9.95
CA SER A 223 8.54 -27.20 9.55
C SER A 223 9.88 -26.48 9.64
N GLY A 224 10.93 -27.23 9.99
CA GLY A 224 12.27 -26.66 10.20
C GLY A 224 12.46 -25.91 11.53
N SER A 225 11.45 -25.86 12.41
CA SER A 225 11.62 -25.31 13.78
C SER A 225 12.27 -26.32 14.74
N GLN A 226 11.97 -27.61 14.57
CA GLN A 226 12.51 -28.68 15.42
C GLN A 226 14.00 -28.88 15.13
N GLY A 227 14.84 -28.70 16.15
CA GLY A 227 16.30 -28.82 16.01
C GLY A 227 16.99 -27.61 15.37
N ALA A 228 16.26 -26.52 15.08
CA ALA A 228 16.88 -25.27 14.64
C ALA A 228 17.75 -24.67 15.76
N SER A 229 18.89 -24.08 15.38
CA SER A 229 19.70 -23.30 16.31
C SER A 229 18.95 -22.04 16.78
N GLU A 230 19.34 -21.51 17.94
CA GLU A 230 18.78 -20.24 18.44
C GLU A 230 18.99 -19.10 17.44
N GLU A 231 20.08 -19.13 16.67
CA GLU A 231 20.39 -18.12 15.66
C GLU A 231 19.38 -18.14 14.49
N ILE A 232 19.05 -19.32 13.96
CA ILE A 232 18.05 -19.46 12.87
C ILE A 232 16.67 -19.01 13.37
N MET A 233 16.29 -19.40 14.58
CA MET A 233 15.04 -18.94 15.18
C MET A 233 15.01 -17.41 15.33
N HIS A 234 16.10 -16.81 15.81
CA HIS A 234 16.20 -15.35 15.93
C HIS A 234 16.08 -14.65 14.58
N GLN A 235 16.75 -15.16 13.55
CA GLN A 235 16.67 -14.62 12.18
C GLN A 235 15.25 -14.71 11.62
N ALA A 236 14.54 -15.82 11.83
CA ALA A 236 13.17 -15.97 11.37
C ALA A 236 12.18 -15.10 12.15
N VAL A 237 12.36 -14.93 13.47
CA VAL A 237 11.58 -13.99 14.27
C VAL A 237 11.80 -12.56 13.77
N ASP A 238 13.05 -12.17 13.54
CA ASP A 238 13.38 -10.85 13.00
C ASP A 238 12.72 -10.62 11.64
N ALA A 239 12.84 -11.59 10.73
CA ALA A 239 12.22 -11.54 9.42
C ALA A 239 10.69 -11.45 9.53
N PHE A 240 10.07 -12.27 10.39
CA PHE A 240 8.62 -12.27 10.56
C PHE A 240 8.10 -10.95 11.13
N VAL A 241 8.76 -10.40 12.15
CA VAL A 241 8.38 -9.13 12.77
C VAL A 241 8.54 -7.95 11.80
N GLN A 242 9.64 -7.91 11.04
CA GLN A 242 9.89 -6.84 10.07
C GLN A 242 8.89 -6.88 8.91
N ASN A 243 8.62 -8.07 8.36
CA ASN A 243 7.73 -8.21 7.22
C ASN A 243 6.24 -8.08 7.61
N THR A 244 5.89 -8.17 8.90
CA THR A 244 4.51 -7.99 9.39
C THR A 244 4.26 -6.61 10.01
N GLU A 245 5.16 -5.64 9.75
CA GLU A 245 4.98 -4.24 10.17
C GLU A 245 3.64 -3.68 9.66
N GLY A 246 2.86 -3.12 10.57
CA GLY A 246 1.53 -2.56 10.29
C GLY A 246 0.38 -3.57 10.22
N LEU A 247 0.66 -4.87 10.25
CA LEU A 247 -0.36 -5.93 10.35
C LEU A 247 -0.83 -6.12 11.80
N LEU A 248 -2.03 -6.67 11.94
CA LEU A 248 -2.66 -7.07 13.20
C LEU A 248 -2.08 -8.40 13.70
N LEU A 249 -2.18 -8.70 15.01
CA LEU A 249 -1.74 -10.00 15.54
C LEU A 249 -2.60 -11.15 15.00
N LEU A 250 -3.85 -10.89 14.65
CA LEU A 250 -4.71 -11.80 13.91
C LEU A 250 -4.08 -12.18 12.56
N ASP A 251 -3.56 -11.20 11.81
CA ASP A 251 -2.89 -11.44 10.52
C ASP A 251 -1.62 -12.28 10.72
N LEU A 252 -0.84 -12.02 11.77
CA LEU A 252 0.33 -12.85 12.10
C LEU A 252 -0.06 -14.31 12.32
N SER A 253 -1.14 -14.56 13.08
CA SER A 253 -1.64 -15.92 13.29
C SER A 253 -2.10 -16.56 11.97
N ALA A 254 -2.79 -15.80 11.11
CA ALA A 254 -3.23 -16.26 9.80
C ALA A 254 -2.04 -16.58 8.88
N ILE A 255 -0.98 -15.77 8.88
CA ILE A 255 0.24 -16.03 8.11
C ILE A 255 0.94 -17.30 8.59
N ALA A 256 1.06 -17.50 9.90
CA ALA A 256 1.64 -18.73 10.43
C ALA A 256 0.80 -19.97 10.08
N GLN A 257 -0.53 -19.83 10.06
CA GLN A 257 -1.42 -20.89 9.60
C GLN A 257 -1.24 -21.15 8.09
N LEU A 258 -1.18 -20.10 7.27
CA LEU A 258 -0.91 -20.21 5.84
C LEU A 258 0.42 -20.93 5.57
N ALA A 259 1.48 -20.52 6.26
CA ALA A 259 2.79 -21.16 6.17
C ALA A 259 2.72 -22.67 6.48
N ARG A 260 1.94 -23.06 7.48
CA ARG A 260 1.73 -24.48 7.83
C ARG A 260 0.97 -25.23 6.74
N VAL A 261 -0.10 -24.64 6.20
CA VAL A 261 -0.95 -25.26 5.16
C VAL A 261 -0.18 -25.43 3.87
N GLU A 262 0.63 -24.45 3.48
CA GLU A 262 1.42 -24.46 2.24
C GLU A 262 2.81 -25.08 2.41
N GLY A 263 3.15 -25.56 3.61
CA GLY A 263 4.44 -26.21 3.88
C GLY A 263 5.66 -25.28 3.82
N VAL A 264 5.48 -23.98 3.99
CA VAL A 264 6.58 -23.00 4.03
C VAL A 264 7.39 -23.19 5.32
N PRO A 265 8.70 -23.49 5.25
CA PRO A 265 9.50 -23.73 6.43
C PRO A 265 9.80 -22.44 7.20
N MET A 266 10.03 -22.56 8.51
CA MET A 266 10.28 -21.43 9.41
C MET A 266 11.37 -20.45 8.91
N PRO A 267 12.52 -20.90 8.37
CA PRO A 267 13.53 -19.97 7.84
C PRO A 267 13.07 -19.15 6.63
N GLN A 268 12.01 -19.56 5.93
CA GLN A 268 11.44 -18.89 4.76
C GLN A 268 10.12 -18.18 5.08
N ILE A 269 9.84 -17.87 6.35
CA ILE A 269 8.57 -17.26 6.76
C ILE A 269 8.24 -15.96 6.02
N ALA A 270 9.25 -15.21 5.56
CA ALA A 270 9.05 -14.01 4.75
C ALA A 270 8.23 -14.29 3.46
N ASP A 271 8.39 -15.47 2.86
CA ASP A 271 7.60 -15.86 1.69
C ASP A 271 6.12 -16.02 2.04
N ALA A 272 5.79 -16.63 3.19
CA ALA A 272 4.40 -16.74 3.63
C ALA A 272 3.77 -15.36 3.91
N VAL A 273 4.55 -14.42 4.46
CA VAL A 273 4.10 -13.03 4.65
C VAL A 273 3.83 -12.36 3.30
N ARG A 274 4.73 -12.53 2.32
CA ARG A 274 4.55 -12.03 0.95
C ARG A 274 3.28 -12.59 0.31
N ARG A 275 3.08 -13.91 0.38
CA ARG A 275 1.89 -14.60 -0.15
C ARG A 275 0.61 -14.06 0.47
N TYR A 276 0.58 -13.86 1.78
CA TYR A 276 -0.58 -13.31 2.47
C TYR A 276 -0.90 -11.87 2.07
N LYS A 277 0.11 -11.00 1.95
CA LYS A 277 -0.07 -9.59 1.61
C LYS A 277 -0.54 -9.37 0.17
N ILE A 278 0.00 -10.16 -0.76
CA ILE A 278 -0.13 -9.92 -2.20
C ILE A 278 -1.12 -10.90 -2.86
N GLY A 279 -1.40 -12.03 -2.22
CA GLY A 279 -2.35 -13.03 -2.73
C GLY A 279 -1.82 -13.92 -3.84
N VAL A 280 -0.50 -13.94 -4.09
CA VAL A 280 0.12 -14.85 -5.07
C VAL A 280 0.95 -15.92 -4.39
N THR A 281 0.91 -17.14 -4.91
CA THR A 281 1.62 -18.31 -4.37
C THR A 281 3.09 -18.37 -4.80
N GLU A 282 3.40 -17.90 -6.00
CA GLU A 282 4.73 -17.93 -6.60
C GLU A 282 5.25 -16.51 -6.85
N ASP A 283 6.56 -16.30 -6.73
CA ASP A 283 7.20 -15.02 -7.06
C ASP A 283 7.41 -14.90 -8.58
N PRO A 284 6.69 -14.01 -9.29
CA PRO A 284 6.92 -13.77 -10.71
C PRO A 284 8.34 -13.26 -11.01
N TRP A 285 8.99 -12.56 -10.07
CA TRP A 285 10.37 -12.11 -10.25
C TRP A 285 11.36 -13.26 -10.34
N LEU A 286 11.09 -14.39 -9.65
CA LEU A 286 11.89 -15.60 -9.76
C LEU A 286 11.68 -16.33 -11.09
N LYS A 287 10.55 -16.12 -11.77
CA LYS A 287 10.25 -16.71 -13.08
C LYS A 287 10.88 -15.97 -14.25
N ILE A 288 11.33 -14.73 -14.03
CA ILE A 288 11.96 -13.94 -15.09
C ILE A 288 13.24 -14.65 -15.54
N ASP A 289 13.35 -14.87 -16.85
CA ASP A 289 14.50 -15.55 -17.43
C ASP A 289 15.78 -14.73 -17.23
N ARG A 290 16.68 -15.26 -16.41
CA ARG A 290 17.99 -14.65 -16.14
C ARG A 290 18.85 -14.54 -17.40
N GLN A 291 18.71 -15.44 -18.38
CA GLN A 291 19.45 -15.34 -19.64
C GLN A 291 18.98 -14.14 -20.45
N ARG A 292 17.66 -13.94 -20.55
CA ARG A 292 17.07 -12.75 -21.16
C ARG A 292 17.57 -11.45 -20.52
N ILE A 293 17.71 -11.43 -19.19
CA ILE A 293 18.24 -10.27 -18.46
C ILE A 293 19.75 -10.07 -18.69
N ARG A 294 20.53 -11.14 -18.84
CA ARG A 294 21.95 -11.03 -19.22
C ARG A 294 22.14 -10.43 -20.62
N GLN A 295 21.19 -10.70 -21.52
CA GLN A 295 21.17 -10.15 -22.88
C GLN A 295 20.37 -8.83 -22.98
N ALA A 296 19.90 -8.30 -21.85
CA ALA A 296 18.99 -7.16 -21.83
C ALA A 296 19.55 -5.92 -22.50
N ASP A 297 20.86 -5.67 -22.37
CA ASP A 297 21.52 -4.53 -22.99
C ASP A 297 21.31 -4.53 -24.51
N ALA A 298 21.66 -5.62 -25.17
CA ALA A 298 21.48 -5.77 -26.61
C ALA A 298 19.99 -5.73 -27.02
N LEU A 299 19.10 -6.34 -26.22
CA LEU A 299 17.66 -6.34 -26.49
C LEU A 299 17.05 -4.92 -26.36
N VAL A 300 17.48 -4.14 -25.38
CA VAL A 300 17.02 -2.76 -25.20
C VAL A 300 17.54 -1.89 -26.34
N HIS A 301 18.81 -2.02 -26.71
CA HIS A 301 19.43 -1.26 -27.81
C HIS A 301 18.84 -1.58 -29.20
N GLN A 302 18.12 -2.69 -29.37
CA GLN A 302 17.33 -2.93 -30.58
C GLN A 302 16.18 -1.93 -30.72
N ARG A 303 15.57 -1.50 -29.61
CA ARG A 303 14.38 -0.64 -29.57
C ARG A 303 14.69 0.82 -29.22
N VAL A 304 15.53 1.05 -28.22
CA VAL A 304 15.94 2.36 -27.73
C VAL A 304 17.30 2.67 -28.31
N LYS A 305 17.39 3.71 -29.15
CA LYS A 305 18.64 4.14 -29.79
C LYS A 305 19.26 5.29 -29.01
N GLY A 306 20.56 5.20 -28.75
CA GLY A 306 21.30 6.12 -27.90
C GLY A 306 20.90 6.01 -26.42
N GLN A 307 21.25 7.03 -25.64
CA GLN A 307 20.98 7.09 -24.20
C GLN A 307 21.63 5.93 -23.40
N GLU A 308 22.85 5.55 -23.78
CA GLU A 308 23.61 4.42 -23.23
C GLU A 308 23.65 4.41 -21.69
N HIS A 309 23.87 5.58 -21.09
CA HIS A 309 23.90 5.75 -19.64
C HIS A 309 22.53 5.50 -19.00
N ALA A 310 21.45 5.92 -19.66
CA ALA A 310 20.09 5.72 -19.16
C ALA A 310 19.67 4.25 -19.24
N VAL A 311 20.02 3.57 -20.33
CA VAL A 311 19.80 2.13 -20.49
C VAL A 311 20.57 1.36 -19.40
N THR A 312 21.86 1.64 -19.25
CA THR A 312 22.71 1.00 -18.23
C THR A 312 22.13 1.16 -16.83
N HIS A 313 21.80 2.40 -16.44
CA HIS A 313 21.26 2.69 -15.12
C HIS A 313 19.90 2.01 -14.88
N MET A 314 19.01 2.03 -15.86
CA MET A 314 17.71 1.36 -15.75
C MET A 314 17.86 -0.16 -15.62
N LEU A 315 18.80 -0.77 -16.35
CA LEU A 315 19.12 -2.19 -16.21
C LEU A 315 19.71 -2.52 -14.84
N ASP A 316 20.48 -1.63 -14.24
CA ASP A 316 21.01 -1.82 -12.88
C ASP A 316 19.91 -1.72 -11.82
N ILE A 317 18.90 -0.86 -11.99
CA ILE A 317 17.69 -0.86 -11.15
C ILE A 317 16.96 -2.21 -11.27
N VAL A 318 16.78 -2.72 -12.50
CA VAL A 318 16.14 -4.02 -12.74
C VAL A 318 16.92 -5.18 -12.12
N LYS A 319 18.24 -5.22 -12.31
CA LYS A 319 19.10 -6.26 -11.71
C LYS A 319 19.06 -6.20 -10.18
N ARG A 320 19.04 -5.00 -9.58
CA ARG A 320 18.87 -4.83 -8.12
C ARG A 320 17.51 -5.34 -7.66
N ALA A 321 16.42 -5.01 -8.37
CA ALA A 321 15.08 -5.50 -8.08
C ALA A 321 15.00 -7.04 -8.07
N MET A 322 15.62 -7.68 -9.06
CA MET A 322 15.65 -9.15 -9.19
C MET A 322 16.56 -9.86 -8.19
N THR A 323 17.72 -9.28 -7.88
CA THR A 323 18.69 -9.88 -6.95
C THR A 323 18.36 -9.59 -5.49
N GLY A 324 17.52 -8.59 -5.22
CA GLY A 324 17.25 -8.09 -3.87
C GLY A 324 18.43 -7.32 -3.25
N VAL A 325 19.50 -7.06 -4.03
CA VAL A 325 20.68 -6.33 -3.55
C VAL A 325 20.31 -4.87 -3.31
N GLY A 326 20.51 -4.40 -2.08
CA GLY A 326 20.14 -3.03 -1.69
C GLY A 326 18.67 -2.86 -1.30
N ALA A 327 17.86 -3.93 -1.35
CA ALA A 327 16.53 -3.90 -0.73
C ALA A 327 16.69 -3.64 0.77
N SER A 328 16.04 -2.59 1.27
CA SER A 328 16.02 -2.30 2.70
C SER A 328 15.46 -3.51 3.46
N ARG A 329 16.00 -3.81 4.65
CA ARG A 329 15.45 -4.87 5.54
C ARG A 329 13.96 -4.67 5.85
N LYS A 330 13.44 -3.45 5.65
CA LYS A 330 11.99 -3.17 5.61
C LYS A 330 11.39 -3.64 4.28
N GLY A 331 10.88 -4.87 4.25
CA GLY A 331 10.33 -5.56 3.08
C GLY A 331 9.04 -5.00 2.47
N ASN A 332 8.71 -3.72 2.69
CA ASN A 332 7.51 -3.11 2.11
C ASN A 332 7.78 -2.17 0.93
N ARG A 333 9.00 -1.65 0.76
CA ARG A 333 9.31 -0.67 -0.30
C ARG A 333 9.18 -1.25 -1.72
N PRO A 334 8.89 -0.42 -2.74
CA PRO A 334 8.89 -0.85 -4.13
C PRO A 334 10.21 -1.51 -4.55
N ARG A 335 10.14 -2.47 -5.48
CA ARG A 335 11.30 -3.23 -5.96
C ARG A 335 12.37 -2.35 -6.60
N GLY A 336 11.93 -1.25 -7.20
CA GLY A 336 12.79 -0.21 -7.72
C GLY A 336 11.98 1.04 -8.01
N VAL A 337 12.69 2.16 -8.09
CA VAL A 337 12.14 3.46 -8.43
C VAL A 337 13.09 4.10 -9.43
N ALA A 338 12.57 4.55 -10.57
CA ALA A 338 13.32 5.29 -11.58
C ALA A 338 12.62 6.61 -11.89
N PHE A 339 13.38 7.70 -11.97
CA PHE A 339 12.87 9.01 -12.37
C PHE A 339 13.55 9.44 -13.66
N LEU A 340 12.84 9.32 -14.77
CA LEU A 340 13.34 9.62 -16.11
C LEU A 340 13.04 11.09 -16.44
N ALA A 341 14.08 11.93 -16.49
CA ALA A 341 13.96 13.36 -16.80
C ALA A 341 14.59 13.66 -18.15
N GLY A 342 14.05 14.59 -18.92
CA GLY A 342 14.67 14.99 -20.19
C GLY A 342 13.70 15.63 -21.18
N PRO A 343 14.17 16.02 -22.38
CA PRO A 343 13.32 16.61 -23.42
C PRO A 343 12.18 15.69 -23.87
N THR A 344 11.17 16.25 -24.54
CA THR A 344 10.10 15.46 -25.15
C THR A 344 10.61 14.65 -26.33
N GLY A 345 10.14 13.41 -26.49
CA GLY A 345 10.47 12.59 -27.66
C GLY A 345 11.85 11.94 -27.65
N VAL A 346 12.57 11.94 -26.52
CA VAL A 346 13.92 11.33 -26.40
C VAL A 346 13.93 9.86 -25.96
N GLY A 347 12.75 9.24 -25.77
CA GLY A 347 12.64 7.81 -25.47
C GLY A 347 12.36 7.42 -24.01
N LYS A 348 12.04 8.36 -23.11
CA LYS A 348 11.70 8.06 -21.70
C LYS A 348 10.63 6.97 -21.54
N THR A 349 9.48 7.16 -22.18
CA THR A 349 8.36 6.19 -22.17
C THR A 349 8.72 4.90 -22.90
N GLU A 350 9.53 4.98 -23.96
CA GLU A 350 9.95 3.80 -24.74
C GLU A 350 10.87 2.89 -23.93
N LEU A 351 11.78 3.46 -23.14
CA LEU A 351 12.59 2.70 -22.19
C LEU A 351 11.71 1.98 -21.16
N ALA A 352 10.73 2.66 -20.56
CA ALA A 352 9.82 2.04 -19.61
C ALA A 352 9.02 0.86 -20.20
N LYS A 353 8.51 1.01 -21.43
CA LYS A 353 7.82 -0.07 -22.17
C LYS A 353 8.75 -1.24 -22.50
N THR A 354 9.96 -0.94 -22.94
CA THR A 354 10.98 -1.94 -23.27
C THR A 354 11.35 -2.77 -22.04
N ILE A 355 11.52 -2.12 -20.89
CA ILE A 355 11.76 -2.81 -19.62
C ILE A 355 10.55 -3.65 -19.20
N THR A 356 9.33 -3.16 -19.40
CA THR A 356 8.10 -3.93 -19.14
C THR A 356 8.07 -5.21 -19.98
N SER A 357 8.34 -5.10 -21.29
CA SER A 357 8.44 -6.25 -22.19
C SER A 357 9.55 -7.22 -21.80
N LEU A 358 10.69 -6.69 -21.33
CA LEU A 358 11.81 -7.50 -20.86
C LEU A 358 11.45 -8.33 -19.63
N LEU A 359 10.71 -7.74 -18.68
CA LEU A 359 10.34 -8.38 -17.41
C LEU A 359 9.17 -9.35 -17.57
N PHE A 360 8.13 -8.95 -18.33
CA PHE A 360 6.85 -9.67 -18.36
C PHE A 360 6.54 -10.32 -19.71
N GLY A 361 7.38 -10.11 -20.72
CA GLY A 361 7.15 -10.60 -22.09
C GLY A 361 6.09 -9.83 -22.87
N ASP A 362 5.41 -8.87 -22.23
CA ASP A 362 4.32 -8.08 -22.82
C ASP A 362 4.55 -6.59 -22.51
N GLU A 363 4.64 -5.77 -23.56
CA GLU A 363 4.83 -4.32 -23.42
C GLU A 363 3.55 -3.58 -23.01
N SER A 364 2.38 -4.20 -23.14
CA SER A 364 1.07 -3.65 -22.74
C SER A 364 0.74 -3.93 -21.27
N ALA A 365 1.56 -4.75 -20.59
CA ALA A 365 1.32 -5.16 -19.20
C ALA A 365 1.64 -4.09 -18.14
N TYR A 366 2.20 -2.94 -18.53
CA TYR A 366 2.46 -1.83 -17.60
C TYR A 366 1.17 -1.08 -17.25
N ILE A 367 1.14 -0.55 -16.04
CA ILE A 367 0.06 0.32 -15.56
C ILE A 367 0.51 1.76 -15.84
N ARG A 368 -0.26 2.51 -16.62
CA ARG A 368 0.07 3.90 -16.99
C ARG A 368 -0.91 4.88 -16.38
N PHE A 369 -0.38 5.95 -15.81
CA PHE A 369 -1.15 7.13 -15.42
C PHE A 369 -0.54 8.38 -16.04
N ASP A 370 -1.33 9.13 -16.79
CA ASP A 370 -0.96 10.47 -17.28
C ASP A 370 -1.29 11.50 -16.21
N MET A 371 -0.25 12.11 -15.62
CA MET A 371 -0.41 13.03 -14.49
C MET A 371 -1.06 14.36 -14.87
N SER A 372 -1.16 14.68 -16.16
CA SER A 372 -1.94 15.84 -16.63
C SER A 372 -3.43 15.68 -16.34
N GLU A 373 -3.96 14.45 -16.35
CA GLU A 373 -5.34 14.16 -15.97
C GLU A 373 -5.60 14.27 -14.45
N PHE A 374 -4.55 14.41 -13.65
CA PHE A 374 -4.60 14.49 -12.19
C PHE A 374 -4.11 15.83 -11.64
N SER A 375 -4.28 16.89 -12.43
CA SER A 375 -3.90 18.27 -12.08
C SER A 375 -4.90 18.96 -11.14
N ALA A 376 -6.16 18.51 -11.10
CA ALA A 376 -7.21 19.09 -10.25
C ALA A 376 -7.11 18.62 -8.79
N GLU A 377 -7.59 19.45 -7.85
CA GLU A 377 -7.48 19.16 -6.41
C GLU A 377 -8.13 17.84 -5.99
N HIS A 378 -9.32 17.53 -6.53
CA HIS A 378 -10.07 16.30 -6.21
C HIS A 378 -9.60 15.05 -6.97
N ALA A 379 -8.56 15.17 -7.81
CA ALA A 379 -8.07 14.04 -8.59
C ALA A 379 -7.36 12.98 -7.72
N ASP A 380 -6.92 13.34 -6.51
CA ASP A 380 -6.37 12.42 -5.53
C ASP A 380 -7.39 11.34 -5.11
N GLN A 381 -8.67 11.72 -4.97
CA GLN A 381 -9.77 10.81 -4.67
C GLN A 381 -10.03 9.83 -5.81
N ARG A 382 -9.86 10.26 -7.07
CA ARG A 382 -9.99 9.37 -8.24
C ARG A 382 -8.83 8.38 -8.30
N LEU A 383 -7.60 8.84 -8.04
CA LEU A 383 -6.42 7.99 -8.09
C LEU A 383 -6.39 6.97 -6.93
N ILE A 384 -6.77 7.35 -5.71
CA ILE A 384 -6.55 6.56 -4.48
C ILE A 384 -7.85 6.01 -3.87
N GLY A 385 -8.97 6.66 -4.16
CA GLY A 385 -10.29 6.33 -3.64
C GLY A 385 -10.77 7.39 -2.65
N ALA A 386 -12.02 7.81 -2.80
CA ALA A 386 -12.66 8.77 -1.91
C ALA A 386 -12.87 8.17 -0.51
N PRO A 387 -12.83 8.98 0.57
CA PRO A 387 -13.17 8.52 1.93
C PRO A 387 -14.69 8.28 2.09
N PRO A 388 -15.12 7.60 3.18
CA PRO A 388 -16.53 7.34 3.42
C PRO A 388 -17.35 8.64 3.46
N GLY A 389 -18.51 8.64 2.79
CA GLY A 389 -19.39 9.81 2.71
C GLY A 389 -19.17 10.72 1.50
N TYR A 390 -18.20 10.40 0.63
CA TYR A 390 -17.96 11.11 -0.64
C TYR A 390 -18.38 10.26 -1.85
N VAL A 391 -18.79 10.91 -2.93
CA VAL A 391 -19.15 10.25 -4.19
C VAL A 391 -17.93 9.49 -4.72
N GLY A 392 -18.11 8.22 -5.11
CA GLY A 392 -17.03 7.36 -5.61
C GLY A 392 -16.36 6.46 -4.55
N TYR A 393 -16.78 6.54 -3.28
CA TYR A 393 -16.33 5.63 -2.22
C TYR A 393 -16.45 4.15 -2.61
N ASP A 394 -17.58 3.77 -3.23
CA ASP A 394 -17.90 2.40 -3.65
C ASP A 394 -17.19 1.94 -4.93
N VAL A 395 -16.38 2.79 -5.56
CA VAL A 395 -15.54 2.41 -6.74
C VAL A 395 -14.08 2.16 -6.35
N GLY A 396 -13.59 2.82 -5.29
CA GLY A 396 -12.16 2.78 -4.93
C GLY A 396 -11.33 3.67 -5.85
N GLY A 397 -9.99 3.63 -5.74
CA GLY A 397 -9.10 4.44 -6.58
C GLY A 397 -8.51 3.68 -7.75
N GLU A 398 -8.31 4.36 -8.88
CA GLU A 398 -7.71 3.78 -10.09
C GLU A 398 -6.34 3.11 -9.80
N LEU A 399 -5.44 3.79 -9.09
CA LEU A 399 -4.13 3.24 -8.70
C LEU A 399 -4.27 2.09 -7.71
N THR A 400 -5.08 2.26 -6.66
CA THR A 400 -5.25 1.22 -5.64
C THR A 400 -5.83 -0.07 -6.21
N ASN A 401 -6.76 0.05 -7.17
CA ASN A 401 -7.39 -1.10 -7.80
C ASN A 401 -6.42 -1.77 -8.79
N ALA A 402 -5.73 -1.00 -9.62
CA ALA A 402 -4.77 -1.54 -10.60
C ALA A 402 -3.62 -2.31 -9.92
N ILE A 403 -3.10 -1.82 -8.80
CA ILE A 403 -2.03 -2.50 -8.06
C ILE A 403 -2.55 -3.72 -7.30
N ARG A 404 -3.80 -3.69 -6.82
CA ARG A 404 -4.42 -4.87 -6.20
C ARG A 404 -4.64 -5.99 -7.21
N GLU A 405 -5.06 -5.65 -8.44
CA GLU A 405 -5.26 -6.60 -9.53
C GLU A 405 -3.93 -7.13 -10.08
N LYS A 406 -2.94 -6.23 -10.26
CA LYS A 406 -1.61 -6.55 -10.79
C LYS A 406 -0.49 -6.02 -9.87
N PRO A 407 -0.24 -6.69 -8.73
CA PRO A 407 0.81 -6.26 -7.78
C PRO A 407 2.22 -6.33 -8.39
N PHE A 408 2.43 -7.25 -9.32
CA PHE A 408 3.67 -7.42 -10.09
C PHE A 408 3.55 -6.65 -11.39
N SER A 409 3.98 -5.40 -11.38
CA SER A 409 3.80 -4.51 -12.51
C SER A 409 4.89 -3.45 -12.58
N VAL A 410 5.08 -2.92 -13.79
CA VAL A 410 5.74 -1.63 -13.98
C VAL A 410 4.64 -0.57 -13.92
N VAL A 411 4.81 0.41 -13.04
CA VAL A 411 3.85 1.50 -12.85
C VAL A 411 4.48 2.79 -13.36
N LEU A 412 3.96 3.29 -14.48
CA LEU A 412 4.45 4.49 -15.14
C LEU A 412 3.57 5.69 -14.80
N PHE A 413 4.16 6.67 -14.12
CA PHE A 413 3.57 7.99 -13.89
C PHE A 413 4.19 8.98 -14.89
N ASP A 414 3.45 9.32 -15.94
CA ASP A 414 3.91 10.17 -17.03
C ASP A 414 3.70 11.65 -16.68
N GLU A 415 4.69 12.51 -16.96
CA GLU A 415 4.64 13.96 -16.72
C GLU A 415 4.32 14.37 -15.28
N ILE A 416 5.04 13.81 -14.30
CA ILE A 416 4.78 13.97 -12.86
C ILE A 416 4.68 15.41 -12.36
N GLU A 417 5.34 16.36 -13.04
CA GLU A 417 5.25 17.79 -12.73
C GLU A 417 3.87 18.40 -12.99
N LYS A 418 2.98 17.70 -13.70
CA LYS A 418 1.61 18.14 -14.01
C LYS A 418 0.59 17.71 -12.97
N ALA A 419 0.96 16.77 -12.10
CA ALA A 419 0.09 16.30 -11.02
C ALA A 419 -0.19 17.41 -9.99
N HIS A 420 -1.34 17.33 -9.35
CA HIS A 420 -1.65 18.16 -8.19
C HIS A 420 -0.69 17.85 -7.01
N PRO A 421 -0.17 18.85 -6.27
CA PRO A 421 0.79 18.61 -5.18
C PRO A 421 0.34 17.62 -4.10
N ARG A 422 -0.96 17.56 -3.79
CA ARG A 422 -1.52 16.60 -2.80
C ARG A 422 -1.33 15.14 -3.20
N ILE A 423 -1.20 14.84 -4.49
CA ILE A 423 -0.91 13.49 -4.98
C ILE A 423 0.55 13.11 -4.69
N LEU A 424 1.47 14.08 -4.73
CA LEU A 424 2.88 13.85 -4.45
C LEU A 424 3.13 13.45 -2.99
N ASP A 425 2.33 13.99 -2.05
CA ASP A 425 2.35 13.56 -0.64
C ASP A 425 1.99 12.07 -0.49
N LYS A 426 1.21 11.51 -1.41
CA LYS A 426 0.84 10.10 -1.42
C LYS A 426 1.93 9.24 -2.03
N PHE A 427 2.68 9.76 -3.00
CA PHE A 427 3.89 9.09 -3.50
C PHE A 427 4.98 8.99 -2.43
N LEU A 428 5.11 9.97 -1.53
CA LEU A 428 6.00 9.83 -0.37
C LEU A 428 5.68 8.57 0.44
N GLN A 429 4.41 8.35 0.74
CA GLN A 429 3.97 7.16 1.46
C GLN A 429 4.33 5.87 0.70
N ILE A 430 4.15 5.85 -0.62
CA ILE A 430 4.51 4.71 -1.46
C ILE A 430 6.02 4.48 -1.50
N LEU A 431 6.83 5.54 -1.57
CA LEU A 431 8.29 5.42 -1.61
C LEU A 431 8.89 5.02 -0.25
N ASP A 432 8.28 5.48 0.86
CA ASP A 432 8.76 5.23 2.22
C ASP A 432 8.32 3.87 2.73
N ASP A 433 7.01 3.65 2.73
CA ASP A 433 6.34 2.53 3.37
C ASP A 433 5.93 1.47 2.35
N GLY A 434 5.88 1.80 1.05
CA GLY A 434 5.41 0.90 -0.03
C GLY A 434 4.02 0.32 0.20
N VAL A 435 3.21 1.04 0.97
CA VAL A 435 1.81 0.72 1.21
C VAL A 435 0.99 1.98 1.03
N LEU A 436 -0.09 1.88 0.27
CA LEU A 436 -1.12 2.89 0.20
C LEU A 436 -2.39 2.37 0.86
N THR A 437 -3.07 3.20 1.63
CA THR A 437 -4.38 2.86 2.19
C THR A 437 -5.45 3.51 1.33
N SER A 438 -6.38 2.70 0.79
CA SER A 438 -7.51 3.19 0.02
C SER A 438 -8.45 4.02 0.90
N GLY A 439 -9.33 4.79 0.29
CA GLY A 439 -10.39 5.51 1.03
C GLY A 439 -11.30 4.60 1.86
N ARG A 440 -11.38 3.30 1.56
CA ARG A 440 -12.12 2.28 2.34
C ARG A 440 -11.37 1.74 3.54
N GLY A 441 -10.08 2.05 3.67
CA GLY A 441 -9.20 1.50 4.70
C GLY A 441 -8.42 0.25 4.29
N ASP A 442 -8.60 -0.24 3.06
CA ASP A 442 -7.86 -1.39 2.54
C ASP A 442 -6.41 -1.01 2.23
N ARG A 443 -5.47 -1.87 2.60
CA ARG A 443 -4.05 -1.68 2.26
C ARG A 443 -3.73 -2.26 0.89
N VAL A 444 -2.95 -1.53 0.11
CA VAL A 444 -2.42 -1.93 -1.19
C VAL A 444 -0.91 -1.87 -1.13
N TYR A 445 -0.24 -2.97 -1.44
CA TYR A 445 1.21 -3.13 -1.33
C TYR A 445 1.89 -2.91 -2.67
N PHE A 446 2.93 -2.08 -2.69
CA PHE A 446 3.76 -1.78 -3.85
C PHE A 446 5.10 -2.52 -3.81
N SER A 447 5.30 -3.41 -2.84
CA SER A 447 6.56 -4.12 -2.59
C SER A 447 7.06 -4.97 -3.76
N GLU A 448 6.19 -5.24 -4.74
CA GLU A 448 6.50 -6.01 -5.95
C GLU A 448 6.42 -5.19 -7.24
N ALA A 449 6.14 -3.88 -7.13
CA ALA A 449 6.05 -2.97 -8.25
C ALA A 449 7.40 -2.31 -8.56
N LEU A 450 7.68 -2.11 -9.84
CA LEU A 450 8.74 -1.21 -10.32
C LEU A 450 8.10 0.13 -10.69
N ILE A 451 8.42 1.19 -9.95
CA ILE A 451 7.83 2.51 -10.18
C ILE A 451 8.72 3.31 -11.12
N VAL A 452 8.14 3.86 -12.18
CA VAL A 452 8.82 4.73 -13.14
C VAL A 452 8.07 6.06 -13.22
N PHE A 453 8.77 7.15 -12.94
CA PHE A 453 8.29 8.50 -13.18
C PHE A 453 8.91 9.04 -14.46
N THR A 454 8.15 9.78 -15.26
CA THR A 454 8.73 10.62 -16.32
C THR A 454 8.49 12.09 -16.00
N SER A 455 9.43 12.93 -16.43
CA SER A 455 9.31 14.37 -16.28
C SER A 455 9.99 15.13 -17.41
N ASN A 456 9.42 16.28 -17.75
CA ASN A 456 10.05 17.28 -18.62
C ASN A 456 10.59 18.48 -17.80
N LEU A 457 10.71 18.34 -16.46
CA LEU A 457 11.37 19.32 -15.60
C LEU A 457 12.82 19.54 -16.04
N GLY A 458 13.30 20.77 -15.89
CA GLY A 458 14.66 21.14 -16.28
C GLY A 458 14.84 21.48 -17.75
N ILE A 459 13.83 21.26 -18.60
CA ILE A 459 13.94 21.56 -20.04
C ILE A 459 13.60 23.01 -20.35
N TYR A 460 12.55 23.51 -19.70
CA TYR A 460 12.12 24.90 -19.79
C TYR A 460 12.07 25.51 -18.40
N ARG A 461 12.34 26.81 -18.32
CA ARG A 461 12.25 27.63 -17.12
C ARG A 461 11.38 28.85 -17.39
N GLN A 462 10.74 29.37 -16.35
CA GLN A 462 10.06 30.66 -16.45
C GLN A 462 11.12 31.77 -16.42
N GLY A 463 11.12 32.62 -17.44
CA GLY A 463 11.89 33.85 -17.46
C GLY A 463 11.29 34.90 -16.53
N ASP A 464 11.98 36.02 -16.35
CA ASP A 464 11.62 37.08 -15.41
C ASP A 464 10.23 37.69 -15.68
N ASN A 465 9.74 37.59 -16.92
CA ASN A 465 8.44 38.06 -17.37
C ASN A 465 7.36 36.95 -17.44
N GLY A 466 7.64 35.75 -16.92
CA GLY A 466 6.73 34.59 -16.95
C GLY A 466 6.73 33.80 -18.27
N GLU A 467 7.54 34.18 -19.24
CA GLU A 467 7.69 33.46 -20.51
C GLU A 467 8.45 32.13 -20.36
N ARG A 468 8.12 31.13 -21.19
CA ARG A 468 8.84 29.85 -21.21
C ARG A 468 10.12 29.98 -22.01
N VAL A 469 11.27 29.92 -21.34
CA VAL A 469 12.59 29.97 -21.97
C VAL A 469 13.24 28.59 -21.88
N ALA A 470 13.93 28.17 -22.94
CA ALA A 470 14.73 26.95 -22.93
C ALA A 470 15.84 27.04 -21.86
N ASN A 471 15.89 26.08 -20.95
CA ASN A 471 16.95 25.98 -19.94
C ASN A 471 18.19 25.29 -20.53
N VAL A 472 17.94 24.28 -21.36
CA VAL A 472 18.93 23.47 -22.05
C VAL A 472 18.70 23.56 -23.57
N LEU A 473 19.79 23.49 -24.32
CA LEU A 473 19.75 23.57 -25.78
C LEU A 473 20.33 22.30 -26.41
N PRO A 474 19.85 21.85 -27.59
CA PRO A 474 20.35 20.64 -28.24
C PRO A 474 21.86 20.65 -28.55
N GLY A 475 22.46 21.84 -28.72
CA GLY A 475 23.89 21.99 -29.00
C GLY A 475 24.80 21.94 -27.77
N GLU A 476 24.25 21.83 -26.56
CA GLU A 476 25.03 21.76 -25.32
C GLU A 476 25.65 20.37 -25.12
N ALA A 477 26.76 20.33 -24.39
CA ALA A 477 27.35 19.06 -23.97
C ALA A 477 26.41 18.36 -22.97
N PHE A 478 26.36 17.03 -23.03
CA PHE A 478 25.43 16.26 -22.19
C PHE A 478 25.64 16.54 -20.70
N GLU A 479 26.87 16.71 -20.24
CA GLU A 479 27.18 17.02 -18.84
C GLU A 479 26.54 18.34 -18.40
N GLN A 480 26.52 19.34 -19.28
CA GLN A 480 25.87 20.63 -19.00
C GLN A 480 24.34 20.50 -18.95
N VAL A 481 23.77 19.70 -19.87
CA VAL A 481 22.33 19.40 -19.88
C VAL A 481 21.95 18.69 -18.58
N GLN A 482 22.73 17.68 -18.19
CA GLN A 482 22.55 16.91 -16.97
C GLN A 482 22.58 17.81 -15.73
N ASP A 483 23.61 18.64 -15.57
CA ASP A 483 23.76 19.54 -14.42
C ASP A 483 22.60 20.53 -14.30
N LYS A 484 22.18 21.11 -15.43
CA LYS A 484 21.06 22.06 -15.47
C LYS A 484 19.72 21.40 -15.15
N VAL A 485 19.48 20.19 -15.67
CA VAL A 485 18.26 19.43 -15.38
C VAL A 485 18.22 19.01 -13.91
N HIS A 486 19.31 18.48 -13.37
CA HIS A 486 19.41 18.13 -11.95
C HIS A 486 19.18 19.35 -11.05
N SER A 487 19.81 20.48 -11.36
CA SER A 487 19.65 21.72 -10.59
C SER A 487 18.19 22.19 -10.57
N GLU A 488 17.49 22.10 -11.70
CA GLU A 488 16.08 22.50 -11.76
C GLU A 488 15.15 21.51 -11.07
N ILE A 489 15.41 20.20 -11.15
CA ILE A 489 14.68 19.19 -10.38
C ILE A 489 14.85 19.46 -8.87
N ASP A 490 16.08 19.70 -8.43
CA ASP A 490 16.39 20.04 -7.04
C ASP A 490 15.63 21.29 -6.58
N ARG A 491 15.68 22.35 -7.39
CA ARG A 491 14.94 23.60 -7.17
C ARG A 491 13.43 23.36 -7.09
N TYR A 492 12.87 22.58 -8.01
CA TYR A 492 11.44 22.31 -8.06
C TYR A 492 10.96 21.58 -6.80
N PHE A 493 11.61 20.47 -6.42
CA PHE A 493 11.21 19.72 -5.23
C PHE A 493 11.45 20.49 -3.93
N LYS A 494 12.54 21.26 -3.82
CA LYS A 494 12.87 22.01 -2.60
C LYS A 494 12.10 23.31 -2.46
N LEU A 495 11.99 24.10 -3.52
CA LEU A 495 11.50 25.48 -3.46
C LEU A 495 10.08 25.65 -3.99
N VAL A 496 9.65 24.86 -4.97
CA VAL A 496 8.30 24.97 -5.57
C VAL A 496 7.32 24.06 -4.83
N LEU A 497 7.65 22.78 -4.72
CA LEU A 497 6.81 21.81 -4.01
C LEU A 497 7.00 21.84 -2.49
N ASN A 498 8.14 22.33 -2.01
CA ASN A 498 8.52 22.29 -0.60
C ASN A 498 8.43 20.86 -0.01
N ARG A 499 8.99 19.89 -0.75
CA ARG A 499 9.03 18.45 -0.44
C ARG A 499 10.38 17.82 -0.81
N PRO A 500 11.49 18.24 -0.16
CA PRO A 500 12.81 17.64 -0.38
C PRO A 500 12.86 16.14 -0.13
N GLU A 501 11.95 15.60 0.69
CA GLU A 501 11.90 14.19 1.05
C GLU A 501 11.68 13.29 -0.17
N ILE A 502 10.90 13.73 -1.17
CA ILE A 502 10.64 12.95 -2.39
C ILE A 502 11.96 12.73 -3.13
N LEU A 503 12.73 13.80 -3.27
CA LEU A 503 14.02 13.76 -3.94
C LEU A 503 14.99 12.82 -3.23
N ASN A 504 15.04 12.86 -1.90
CA ASN A 504 15.89 11.98 -1.10
C ASN A 504 15.55 10.49 -1.26
N ARG A 505 14.28 10.16 -1.54
CA ARG A 505 13.84 8.77 -1.74
C ARG A 505 14.09 8.25 -3.14
N ILE A 506 13.97 9.11 -4.15
CA ILE A 506 14.40 8.79 -5.50
C ILE A 506 15.93 8.66 -5.53
N GLY A 507 16.63 9.57 -4.84
CA GLY A 507 18.07 9.57 -4.67
C GLY A 507 18.80 9.62 -6.01
N GLU A 508 19.79 8.74 -6.18
CA GLU A 508 20.58 8.61 -7.40
C GLU A 508 19.79 8.04 -8.58
N ASN A 509 18.57 7.54 -8.39
CA ASN A 509 17.77 6.94 -9.47
C ASN A 509 17.11 8.00 -10.39
N ILE A 510 17.61 9.23 -10.40
CA ILE A 510 17.26 10.25 -11.41
C ILE A 510 18.15 10.03 -12.63
N ILE A 511 17.51 9.73 -13.76
CA ILE A 511 18.15 9.42 -15.02
C ILE A 511 17.80 10.52 -16.01
N VAL A 512 18.77 11.39 -16.32
CA VAL A 512 18.59 12.47 -17.29
C VAL A 512 18.85 11.97 -18.71
N PHE A 513 17.94 12.23 -19.63
CA PHE A 513 18.05 11.89 -21.05
C PHE A 513 18.60 13.09 -21.83
N ASP A 514 19.50 12.80 -22.76
CA ASP A 514 20.03 13.80 -23.70
C ASP A 514 19.04 14.07 -24.84
N PHE A 515 19.25 15.17 -25.56
CA PHE A 515 18.61 15.39 -26.85
C PHE A 515 18.97 14.29 -27.86
N ILE A 516 18.10 14.06 -28.83
CA ILE A 516 18.40 13.18 -29.96
C ILE A 516 19.41 13.89 -30.87
N ARG A 517 20.66 13.41 -30.86
CA ARG A 517 21.75 13.85 -31.74
C ARG A 517 21.60 13.23 -33.13
N GLU A 518 22.27 13.80 -34.13
CA GLU A 518 22.14 13.40 -35.54
C GLU A 518 22.42 11.91 -35.76
N ASP A 519 23.51 11.39 -35.18
CA ASP A 519 23.90 9.98 -35.25
C ASP A 519 22.83 9.03 -34.69
N VAL A 520 22.19 9.42 -33.58
CA VAL A 520 21.08 8.67 -32.98
C VAL A 520 19.81 8.84 -33.82
N ALA A 521 19.55 10.02 -34.37
CA ALA A 521 18.39 10.32 -35.21
C ALA A 521 18.38 9.43 -36.46
N VAL A 522 19.54 9.25 -37.09
CA VAL A 522 19.73 8.34 -38.23
C VAL A 522 19.33 6.91 -37.84
N GLN A 523 19.80 6.42 -36.70
CA GLN A 523 19.46 5.07 -36.23
C GLN A 523 17.96 4.89 -35.96
N ILE A 524 17.32 5.90 -35.35
CA ILE A 524 15.87 5.90 -35.10
C ILE A 524 15.10 5.89 -36.42
N PHE A 525 15.49 6.74 -37.37
CA PHE A 525 14.89 6.81 -38.70
C PHE A 525 14.96 5.45 -39.41
N GLU A 526 16.15 4.86 -39.46
CA GLU A 526 16.38 3.56 -40.09
C GLU A 526 15.55 2.45 -39.44
N GLN A 527 15.48 2.43 -38.11
CA GLN A 527 14.63 1.47 -37.39
C GLN A 527 13.15 1.63 -37.76
N MET A 528 12.62 2.86 -37.83
CA MET A 528 11.21 3.11 -38.15
C MET A 528 10.86 2.74 -39.60
N VAL A 529 11.74 3.04 -40.56
CA VAL A 529 11.57 2.66 -41.97
C VAL A 529 11.55 1.13 -42.10
N ASN A 530 12.54 0.45 -41.50
CA ASN A 530 12.63 -1.01 -41.57
C ASN A 530 11.43 -1.69 -40.89
N ALA A 531 10.95 -1.16 -39.75
CA ALA A 531 9.75 -1.66 -39.10
C ALA A 531 8.52 -1.52 -40.01
N THR A 532 8.35 -0.36 -40.66
CA THR A 532 7.23 -0.11 -41.59
C THR A 532 7.22 -1.11 -42.75
N PHE A 533 8.39 -1.39 -43.34
CA PHE A 533 8.48 -2.36 -44.43
C PHE A 533 8.32 -3.81 -43.96
N SER A 534 8.81 -4.13 -42.76
CA SER A 534 8.56 -5.44 -42.15
C SER A 534 7.07 -5.69 -41.92
N ASP A 535 6.32 -4.68 -41.49
CA ASP A 535 4.86 -4.77 -41.28
C ASP A 535 4.12 -5.03 -42.61
N LEU A 536 4.55 -4.35 -43.68
CA LEU A 536 3.99 -4.54 -45.03
C LEU A 536 4.38 -5.90 -45.61
N GLN A 537 5.60 -6.37 -45.36
CA GLN A 537 6.02 -7.72 -45.71
C GLN A 537 5.20 -8.79 -44.97
N GLY A 538 4.80 -8.54 -43.73
CA GLY A 538 3.85 -9.39 -43.00
C GLY A 538 2.47 -9.49 -43.66
N GLN A 539 2.09 -8.48 -44.45
CA GLN A 539 0.89 -8.47 -45.31
C GLN A 539 1.18 -9.01 -46.73
N ASN A 540 2.35 -9.61 -46.93
CA ASN A 540 2.86 -10.12 -48.21
C ASN A 540 3.05 -9.03 -49.28
N LEU A 541 3.32 -7.78 -48.88
CA LEU A 541 3.67 -6.68 -49.78
C LEU A 541 5.16 -6.34 -49.64
N PHE A 542 5.89 -6.37 -50.75
CA PHE A 542 7.34 -6.17 -50.74
C PHE A 542 7.67 -4.78 -51.28
N ILE A 543 8.26 -3.92 -50.44
CA ILE A 543 8.51 -2.52 -50.79
C ILE A 543 9.99 -2.20 -50.62
N GLU A 544 10.60 -1.65 -51.67
CA GLU A 544 11.99 -1.23 -51.69
C GLU A 544 12.09 0.29 -51.91
N LEU A 545 13.00 0.95 -51.19
CA LEU A 545 13.36 2.35 -51.45
C LEU A 545 14.55 2.41 -52.41
N ALA A 546 14.40 3.12 -53.53
CA ALA A 546 15.54 3.49 -54.35
C ALA A 546 16.53 4.38 -53.55
N PRO A 547 17.85 4.31 -53.81
CA PRO A 547 18.84 5.08 -53.04
C PRO A 547 18.56 6.58 -52.96
N GLN A 548 18.07 7.16 -54.07
CA GLN A 548 17.74 8.59 -54.14
C GLN A 548 16.51 8.93 -53.28
N ALA A 549 15.46 8.11 -53.34
CA ALA A 549 14.27 8.28 -52.51
C ALA A 549 14.58 8.13 -51.02
N ARG A 550 15.48 7.21 -50.65
CA ARG A 550 15.95 7.04 -49.27
C ARG A 550 16.69 8.27 -48.77
N GLN A 551 17.60 8.83 -49.57
CA GLN A 551 18.34 10.03 -49.20
C GLN A 551 17.42 11.26 -49.07
N ALA A 552 16.44 11.41 -49.97
CA ALA A 552 15.44 12.47 -49.89
C ALA A 552 14.58 12.35 -48.63
N LEU A 553 14.07 11.15 -48.34
CA LEU A 553 13.29 10.88 -47.13
C LEU A 553 14.10 11.14 -45.85
N HIS A 554 15.37 10.73 -45.83
CA HIS A 554 16.29 11.00 -44.73
C HIS A 554 16.45 12.51 -44.49
N GLY A 555 16.73 13.29 -45.54
CA GLY A 555 16.87 14.74 -45.44
C GLY A 555 15.61 15.44 -44.93
N LEU A 556 14.43 14.98 -45.37
CA LEU A 556 13.14 15.53 -44.91
C LEU A 556 12.82 15.18 -43.46
N CYS A 557 13.11 13.94 -43.03
CA CYS A 557 12.78 13.47 -41.68
C CYS A 557 13.74 13.99 -40.59
N LEU A 558 15.00 14.27 -40.94
CA LEU A 558 16.03 14.66 -39.97
C LEU A 558 16.33 16.17 -39.94
N GLN A 559 15.61 16.97 -40.74
CA GLN A 559 15.83 18.42 -40.83
C GLN A 559 15.58 19.16 -39.50
N ASP A 560 14.59 18.71 -38.72
CA ASP A 560 14.21 19.32 -37.44
C ASP A 560 14.11 18.26 -36.33
N LEU A 561 15.05 18.29 -35.39
CA LEU A 561 15.13 17.37 -34.26
C LEU A 561 14.55 17.95 -32.96
N SER A 562 13.91 19.13 -32.99
CA SER A 562 13.35 19.79 -31.80
C SER A 562 12.33 18.93 -31.04
N ASN A 563 11.60 18.06 -31.76
CA ASN A 563 10.62 17.13 -31.20
C ASN A 563 11.16 15.70 -30.99
N GLY A 564 12.48 15.50 -31.14
CA GLY A 564 13.15 14.21 -31.03
C GLY A 564 12.57 13.14 -31.95
N GLY A 565 12.54 11.89 -31.48
CA GLY A 565 12.01 10.75 -32.25
C GLY A 565 10.52 10.85 -32.58
N ARG A 566 9.73 11.62 -31.82
CA ARG A 566 8.32 11.91 -32.18
C ARG A 566 8.25 12.75 -33.46
N GLY A 567 9.15 13.72 -33.61
CA GLY A 567 9.26 14.52 -34.84
C GLY A 567 9.60 13.66 -36.05
N ILE A 568 10.59 12.78 -35.91
CA ILE A 568 11.00 11.82 -36.97
C ILE A 568 9.81 10.94 -37.38
N ARG A 569 9.08 10.37 -36.41
CA ARG A 569 7.89 9.56 -36.67
C ARG A 569 6.81 10.34 -37.43
N ASN A 570 6.52 11.56 -37.00
CA ASN A 570 5.50 12.40 -37.65
C ASN A 570 5.89 12.73 -39.10
N GLN A 571 7.16 13.04 -39.36
CA GLN A 571 7.65 13.26 -40.72
C GLN A 571 7.59 11.99 -41.56
N LEU A 572 8.00 10.85 -41.00
CA LEU A 572 7.90 9.57 -41.70
C LEU A 572 6.44 9.23 -42.06
N GLU A 573 5.51 9.47 -41.14
CA GLU A 573 4.09 9.26 -41.38
C GLU A 573 3.57 10.17 -42.51
N ALA A 574 3.90 11.46 -42.46
CA ALA A 574 3.48 12.44 -43.46
C ALA A 574 4.12 12.21 -44.84
N ARG A 575 5.39 11.80 -44.90
CA ARG A 575 6.21 11.75 -46.12
C ARG A 575 6.33 10.37 -46.74
N LEU A 576 6.21 9.30 -45.94
CA LEU A 576 6.28 7.92 -46.42
C LEU A 576 4.94 7.21 -46.28
N LEU A 577 4.41 7.03 -45.05
CA LEU A 577 3.26 6.15 -44.83
C LEU A 577 2.00 6.66 -45.54
N ASN A 578 1.66 7.93 -45.36
CA ASN A 578 0.44 8.49 -45.95
C ASN A 578 0.46 8.51 -47.49
N PRO A 579 1.56 8.91 -48.16
CA PRO A 579 1.67 8.77 -49.61
C PRO A 579 1.70 7.31 -50.08
N LEU A 580 2.42 6.43 -49.37
CA LEU A 580 2.52 5.02 -49.72
C LEU A 580 1.17 4.30 -49.62
N SER A 581 0.41 4.55 -48.54
CA SER A 581 -0.93 4.00 -48.36
C SER A 581 -1.87 4.42 -49.48
N ARG A 582 -1.83 5.69 -49.91
CA ARG A 582 -2.59 6.18 -51.07
C ARG A 582 -2.17 5.50 -52.36
N ALA A 583 -0.87 5.41 -52.62
CA ALA A 583 -0.36 4.78 -53.84
C ALA A 583 -0.68 3.29 -53.92
N LEU A 584 -0.57 2.55 -52.81
CA LEU A 584 -0.95 1.13 -52.74
C LEU A 584 -2.46 0.94 -52.97
N PHE A 585 -3.29 1.82 -52.39
CA PHE A 585 -4.73 1.79 -52.59
C PHE A 585 -5.13 2.12 -54.04
N ASP A 586 -4.56 3.18 -54.62
CA ASP A 586 -4.86 3.63 -55.98
C ASP A 586 -4.39 2.63 -57.06
N GLN A 587 -3.35 1.83 -56.76
CA GLN A 587 -2.84 0.77 -57.63
C GLN A 587 -3.49 -0.60 -57.39
N ASP A 588 -4.48 -0.69 -56.49
CA ASP A 588 -5.16 -1.94 -56.09
C ASP A 588 -4.17 -3.06 -55.72
N ALA A 589 -3.19 -2.72 -54.86
CA ALA A 589 -2.07 -3.59 -54.50
C ALA A 589 -2.54 -4.92 -53.89
N GLN A 590 -2.07 -6.03 -54.45
CA GLN A 590 -2.41 -7.39 -54.01
C GLN A 590 -1.25 -8.09 -53.26
N PRO A 591 -1.56 -9.04 -52.37
CA PRO A 591 -0.55 -9.89 -51.73
C PRO A 591 0.36 -10.59 -52.76
N GLY A 592 1.67 -10.52 -52.54
CA GLY A 592 2.73 -11.07 -53.39
C GLY A 592 3.35 -10.07 -54.36
N GLU A 593 2.84 -8.84 -54.41
CA GLU A 593 3.34 -7.80 -55.30
C GLU A 593 4.57 -7.09 -54.75
N HIS A 594 5.45 -6.69 -55.67
CA HIS A 594 6.69 -5.98 -55.39
C HIS A 594 6.58 -4.54 -55.90
N PHE A 595 6.96 -3.59 -55.06
CA PHE A 595 6.95 -2.18 -55.39
C PHE A 595 8.30 -1.54 -55.09
N THR A 596 8.72 -0.62 -55.96
CA THR A 596 9.93 0.19 -55.75
C THR A 596 9.54 1.65 -55.71
N ILE A 597 9.85 2.33 -54.61
CA ILE A 597 9.69 3.78 -54.47
C ILE A 597 10.89 4.44 -55.16
N THR A 598 10.66 5.03 -56.33
CA THR A 598 11.71 5.59 -57.18
C THR A 598 12.04 7.04 -56.84
N GLU A 599 11.03 7.85 -56.52
CA GLU A 599 11.17 9.25 -56.15
C GLU A 599 10.28 9.60 -54.95
N LEU A 600 10.80 10.44 -54.06
CA LEU A 600 10.08 10.96 -52.90
C LEU A 600 10.43 12.44 -52.72
N ASP A 601 9.42 13.30 -52.77
CA ASP A 601 9.58 14.74 -52.58
C ASP A 601 8.50 15.31 -51.63
N ILE A 602 8.44 16.64 -51.54
CA ILE A 602 7.47 17.34 -50.68
C ILE A 602 6.03 17.17 -51.22
N ALA A 603 5.87 16.97 -52.54
CA ALA A 603 4.60 16.93 -53.26
C ALA A 603 3.99 15.52 -53.35
N GLY A 604 4.81 14.47 -53.27
CA GLY A 604 4.31 13.10 -53.29
C GLY A 604 5.39 12.01 -53.38
N LEU A 605 4.91 10.79 -53.60
CA LEU A 605 5.70 9.58 -53.73
C LEU A 605 5.41 8.97 -55.09
N LYS A 606 6.46 8.65 -55.87
CA LYS A 606 6.34 7.85 -57.08
C LYS A 606 6.82 6.44 -56.80
N MET A 607 6.03 5.48 -57.28
CA MET A 607 6.25 4.06 -57.03
C MET A 607 5.96 3.27 -58.30
N GLU A 608 6.84 2.33 -58.59
CA GLU A 608 6.71 1.40 -59.71
C GLU A 608 6.39 0.01 -59.18
N ARG A 609 5.39 -0.64 -59.78
CA ARG A 609 5.09 -2.05 -59.57
C ARG A 609 6.04 -2.89 -60.41
N ARG A 610 6.70 -3.86 -59.78
CA ARG A 610 7.67 -4.78 -60.41
C ARG A 610 7.01 -6.03 -60.96
#